data_AF-A0A917T782-F1
#
_entry.id   AF-A0A917T782-F1
#
_cell.length_a   1.000
_cell.length_b   1.000
_cell.length_c   1.000
_cell.angle_alpha   90.00
_cell.angle_beta   90.00
_cell.angle_gamma   90.00
#
_symmetry.space_group_name_H-M   'P 1'
#
loop_
_entity.id
_entity.type
_entity.pdbx_description
1 polymer ?
#
loop_
_entity_poly.entity_id
_entity_poly.type
_entity_poly.pdbx_seq_one_letter_code
_entity_poly.pdbx_strand_id
1 'polypeptide(L)'
;MQHAERDQPEDHGRQRGPQRDGERGARRRHEQEASLHAVLTALLLTLAVEVPLYTVALAGTRLAGWRRAAALGLVVNLLTHPVLWWFLAPRPSAVRFWAAEAAVALVEAAVLAVAIRRDRLLLLVVSVGANACSVLTGLLLL
;
A
#
# COMPACT_ATOMS: atom_id res chain seq x y z
N MET A 1 56.31 49.87 -28.29
CA MET A 1 55.45 50.07 -27.11
C MET A 1 54.42 48.94 -27.16
N GLN A 2 54.66 47.75 -26.60
CA GLN A 2 54.69 47.35 -25.18
C GLN A 2 53.36 47.61 -24.43
N HIS A 3 52.96 46.60 -23.64
CA HIS A 3 51.71 46.37 -22.90
C HIS A 3 50.66 45.58 -23.72
N ALA A 4 50.56 44.25 -23.66
CA ALA A 4 50.68 43.29 -22.55
C ALA A 4 49.67 43.55 -21.42
N GLU A 5 48.44 43.10 -21.62
CA GLU A 5 47.49 42.83 -20.54
C GLU A 5 46.80 41.49 -20.85
N ARG A 6 47.30 40.46 -20.15
CA ARG A 6 46.70 39.13 -20.03
C ARG A 6 45.72 39.23 -18.87
N ASP A 7 44.43 39.25 -19.14
CA ASP A 7 43.43 39.02 -18.10
C ASP A 7 42.89 37.60 -18.18
N GLN A 8 42.98 36.95 -17.03
CA GLN A 8 42.82 35.53 -16.80
C GLN A 8 41.34 35.12 -16.85
N PRO A 9 41.00 33.96 -17.42
CA PRO A 9 39.70 33.35 -17.15
C PRO A 9 39.71 32.81 -15.72
N GLU A 10 38.93 33.42 -14.83
CA GLU A 10 38.62 32.84 -13.52
C GLU A 10 37.78 31.58 -13.71
N ASP A 11 38.48 30.45 -13.84
CA ASP A 11 37.93 29.11 -13.74
C ASP A 11 37.54 28.86 -12.27
N HIS A 12 36.33 29.31 -11.89
CA HIS A 12 35.65 28.88 -10.66
C HIS A 12 34.92 27.55 -10.87
N GLY A 13 35.57 26.63 -11.58
CA GLY A 13 35.20 25.24 -11.67
C GLY A 13 35.49 24.48 -10.39
N ARG A 14 34.47 23.78 -9.90
CA ARG A 14 34.57 22.52 -9.14
C ARG A 14 34.97 22.59 -7.66
N GLN A 15 34.03 23.04 -6.82
CA GLN A 15 33.87 22.48 -5.46
C GLN A 15 32.39 22.24 -5.07
N ARG A 16 31.50 21.95 -6.03
CA ARG A 16 30.06 21.66 -5.78
C ARG A 16 29.67 20.19 -5.99
N GLY A 17 30.62 19.26 -5.85
CA GLY A 17 30.45 17.84 -6.18
C GLY A 17 29.96 16.95 -5.02
N PRO A 18 30.60 16.94 -3.83
CA PRO A 18 30.30 15.91 -2.82
C PRO A 18 29.11 16.23 -1.91
N GLN A 19 28.88 17.51 -1.61
CA GLN A 19 27.90 17.93 -0.61
C GLN A 19 26.45 17.77 -1.11
N ARG A 20 26.22 17.97 -2.41
CA ARG A 20 24.89 17.81 -3.04
C ARG A 20 24.44 16.35 -3.12
N ASP A 21 25.37 15.41 -3.22
CA ASP A 21 25.03 13.98 -3.29
C ASP A 21 24.66 13.41 -1.91
N GLY A 22 25.30 13.91 -0.84
CA GLY A 22 24.92 13.58 0.54
C GLY A 22 23.52 14.05 0.93
N GLU A 23 23.17 15.29 0.58
CA GLU A 23 21.83 15.85 0.85
C GLU A 23 20.72 15.11 0.08
N ARG A 24 20.99 14.69 -1.16
CA ARG A 24 20.05 13.88 -1.96
C ARG A 24 19.84 12.49 -1.35
N GLY A 25 20.90 11.87 -0.83
CA GLY A 25 20.82 10.58 -0.14
C GLY A 25 20.00 10.66 1.15
N ALA A 26 20.22 11.69 1.97
CA ALA A 26 19.48 11.91 3.21
C ALA A 26 17.99 12.17 2.96
N ARG A 27 17.64 13.01 1.97
CA ARG A 27 16.24 13.25 1.59
C ARG A 27 15.53 11.98 1.12
N ARG A 28 16.17 11.18 0.26
CA ARG A 28 15.59 9.91 -0.21
C ARG A 28 15.32 8.93 0.93
N ARG A 29 16.22 8.84 1.92
CA ARG A 29 16.01 7.99 3.09
C ARG A 29 14.82 8.45 3.93
N HIS A 30 14.70 9.74 4.21
CA HIS A 30 13.56 10.28 4.94
C HIS A 30 12.23 10.12 4.19
N GLU A 31 12.22 10.34 2.87
CA GLU A 31 11.05 10.09 2.03
C GLU A 31 10.65 8.60 2.04
N GLN A 32 11.63 7.71 2.02
CA GLN A 32 11.42 6.27 2.06
C GLN A 32 10.93 5.79 3.44
N GLU A 33 11.47 6.33 4.54
CA GLU A 33 11.01 6.08 5.91
C GLU A 33 9.56 6.57 6.09
N ALA A 34 9.27 7.81 5.68
CA ALA A 34 7.92 8.36 5.75
C ALA A 34 6.92 7.54 4.92
N SER A 35 7.32 7.08 3.73
CA SER A 35 6.50 6.21 2.89
C SER A 35 6.26 4.85 3.56
N LEU A 36 7.28 4.25 4.18
CA LEU A 36 7.15 2.98 4.89
C LEU A 36 6.20 3.11 6.10
N HIS A 37 6.31 4.20 6.88
CA HIS A 37 5.38 4.47 7.97
C HIS A 37 3.94 4.62 7.49
N ALA A 38 3.70 5.32 6.38
CA ALA A 38 2.37 5.45 5.80
C ALA A 38 1.78 4.11 5.35
N VAL A 39 2.59 3.28 4.67
CA VAL A 39 2.20 1.94 4.22
C VAL A 39 1.87 1.02 5.40
N LEU A 40 2.70 1.03 6.44
CA LEU A 40 2.46 0.22 7.64
C LEU A 40 1.21 0.66 8.40
N THR A 41 0.98 1.97 8.50
CA THR A 41 -0.20 2.52 9.16
C THR A 41 -1.48 2.12 8.41
N ALA A 42 -1.46 2.23 7.08
CA ALA A 42 -2.55 1.77 6.24
C ALA A 42 -2.81 0.25 6.42
N LEU A 43 -1.76 -0.58 6.41
CA LEU A 43 -1.88 -2.02 6.63
C LEU A 43 -2.51 -2.36 7.98
N LEU A 44 -2.03 -1.73 9.05
CA LEU A 44 -2.53 -1.98 10.39
C LEU A 44 -4.00 -1.59 10.52
N LEU A 45 -4.38 -0.46 9.91
CA LEU A 45 -5.76 -0.01 9.89
C LEU A 45 -6.66 -1.02 9.14
N THR A 46 -6.26 -1.44 7.95
CA THR A 46 -6.97 -2.46 7.17
C THR A 46 -7.11 -3.74 7.98
N LEU A 47 -6.04 -4.26 8.57
CA LEU A 47 -6.09 -5.49 9.37
C LEU A 47 -7.01 -5.36 10.60
N ALA A 48 -7.00 -4.19 11.26
CA ALA A 48 -7.84 -3.92 12.41
C ALA A 48 -9.34 -3.90 12.06
N VAL A 49 -9.69 -3.52 10.83
CA VAL A 49 -11.09 -3.47 10.35
C VAL A 49 -11.51 -4.81 9.72
N GLU A 50 -10.72 -5.33 8.80
CA GLU A 50 -11.12 -6.46 7.97
C GLU A 50 -11.02 -7.79 8.69
N VAL A 51 -10.02 -8.01 9.54
CA VAL A 51 -9.88 -9.30 10.25
C VAL A 51 -11.10 -9.57 11.14
N PRO A 52 -11.59 -8.62 11.96
CA PRO A 52 -12.83 -8.82 12.71
C PRO A 52 -14.05 -9.07 11.80
N LEU A 53 -14.20 -8.33 10.69
CA LEU A 53 -15.32 -8.50 9.76
C LEU A 53 -15.32 -9.90 9.14
N TYR A 54 -14.18 -10.36 8.62
CA TYR A 54 -14.01 -11.72 8.11
C TYR A 54 -14.27 -12.75 9.20
N THR A 55 -13.76 -12.52 10.41
CA THR A 55 -13.93 -13.45 11.53
C THR A 55 -15.40 -13.62 11.88
N VAL A 56 -16.13 -12.52 12.08
CA VAL A 56 -17.55 -12.52 12.43
C VAL A 56 -18.39 -13.10 11.29
N ALA A 57 -18.13 -12.69 10.04
CA ALA A 57 -18.90 -13.16 8.90
C ALA A 57 -18.73 -14.67 8.68
N LEU A 58 -17.49 -15.17 8.64
CA LEU A 58 -17.22 -16.58 8.35
C LEU A 58 -17.57 -17.50 9.52
N ALA A 59 -17.38 -17.05 10.77
CA ALA A 59 -17.78 -17.82 11.94
C ALA A 59 -19.29 -17.80 12.15
N GLY A 60 -19.93 -16.64 11.98
CA GLY A 60 -21.38 -16.46 12.10
C GLY A 60 -22.17 -17.25 11.06
N THR A 61 -21.63 -17.37 9.84
CA THR A 61 -22.23 -18.18 8.77
C THR A 61 -21.82 -19.66 8.80
N ARG A 62 -21.06 -20.08 9.83
CA ARG A 62 -20.56 -21.46 10.03
C ARG A 62 -19.72 -21.98 8.86
N LEU A 63 -19.10 -21.08 8.09
CA LEU A 63 -18.17 -21.44 7.00
C LEU A 63 -16.79 -21.84 7.52
N ALA A 64 -16.38 -21.29 8.67
CA ALA A 64 -15.13 -21.63 9.35
C ALA A 64 -15.26 -21.46 10.88
N GLY A 65 -14.41 -22.11 11.66
CA GLY A 65 -14.27 -21.79 13.09
C GLY A 65 -13.56 -20.46 13.31
N TRP A 66 -13.82 -19.77 14.43
CA TRP A 66 -13.28 -18.44 14.76
C TRP A 66 -11.77 -18.27 14.50
N ARG A 67 -10.95 -19.21 14.97
CA ARG A 67 -9.48 -19.17 14.78
C ARG A 67 -9.08 -19.26 13.31
N ARG A 68 -9.77 -20.12 12.55
CA ARG A 68 -9.53 -20.28 11.11
C ARG A 68 -10.02 -19.07 10.32
N ALA A 69 -11.15 -18.50 10.70
CA ALA A 69 -11.69 -17.30 10.08
C ALA A 69 -10.74 -16.09 10.26
N ALA A 70 -10.22 -15.88 11.48
CA ALA A 70 -9.23 -14.84 11.75
C ALA A 70 -7.92 -15.06 10.96
N ALA A 71 -7.42 -16.29 10.93
CA ALA A 71 -6.23 -16.62 10.16
C ALA A 71 -6.42 -16.40 8.65
N LEU A 72 -7.60 -16.76 8.11
CA LEU A 72 -7.93 -16.50 6.70
C LEU A 72 -8.00 -15.00 6.41
N GLY A 73 -8.69 -14.21 7.23
CA GLY A 73 -8.75 -12.76 7.08
C GLY A 73 -7.36 -12.13 7.05
N LEU A 74 -6.49 -12.53 7.99
CA LEU A 74 -5.10 -12.06 8.05
C LEU A 74 -4.30 -12.44 6.80
N VAL A 75 -4.32 -13.71 6.40
CA VAL A 75 -3.55 -14.20 5.24
C VAL A 75 -4.01 -13.53 3.95
N VAL A 76 -5.32 -13.43 3.74
CA VAL A 76 -5.90 -12.80 2.55
C VAL A 76 -5.43 -11.36 2.44
N ASN A 77 -5.59 -10.59 3.53
CA ASN A 77 -5.19 -9.18 3.57
C ASN A 77 -3.69 -8.97 3.33
N LEU A 78 -2.83 -9.79 3.96
CA LEU A 78 -1.38 -9.71 3.79
C LEU A 78 -0.92 -10.05 2.37
N LEU A 79 -1.67 -10.85 1.62
CA LEU A 79 -1.35 -11.19 0.24
C LEU A 79 -1.82 -10.12 -0.75
N THR A 80 -2.96 -9.47 -0.48
CA THR A 80 -3.58 -8.54 -1.43
C THR A 80 -3.07 -7.11 -1.29
N HIS A 81 -2.93 -6.61 -0.07
CA HIS A 81 -2.67 -5.19 0.19
C HIS A 81 -1.26 -4.72 -0.20
N PRO A 82 -0.17 -5.48 0.06
CA PRO A 82 1.16 -5.08 -0.42
C PRO A 82 1.24 -4.99 -1.95
N VAL A 83 0.56 -5.90 -2.66
CA VAL A 83 0.50 -5.91 -4.14
C VAL A 83 -0.30 -4.71 -4.65
N LEU A 84 -1.42 -4.41 -3.99
CA LEU A 84 -2.25 -3.24 -4.27
C LEU A 84 -1.44 -1.94 -4.22
N TRP A 85 -0.68 -1.72 -3.14
CA TRP A 85 0.13 -0.50 -2.99
C TRP A 85 1.26 -0.41 -3.99
N TRP A 86 1.91 -1.54 -4.32
CA TRP A 86 2.94 -1.55 -5.37
C TRP A 86 2.39 -1.07 -6.72
N PHE A 87 1.14 -1.41 -7.02
CA PHE A 87 0.48 -0.99 -8.27
C PHE A 87 0.01 0.46 -8.26
N LEU A 88 -0.49 0.95 -7.11
CA LEU A 88 -1.07 2.30 -6.97
C LEU A 88 -0.01 3.40 -6.74
N ALA A 89 1.05 3.10 -5.99
CA ALA A 89 2.06 4.09 -5.57
C ALA A 89 2.68 4.92 -6.71
N PRO A 90 2.96 4.38 -7.92
CA PRO A 90 3.61 5.16 -8.97
C PRO A 90 2.73 6.27 -9.58
N ARG A 91 1.40 6.08 -9.63
CA ARG A 91 0.47 6.97 -10.35
C ARG A 91 -0.95 6.84 -9.77
N PRO A 92 -1.26 7.57 -8.70
CA PRO A 92 -2.59 7.54 -8.10
C PRO A 92 -3.63 8.18 -9.04
N SER A 93 -4.74 7.49 -9.27
CA SER A 93 -5.93 8.06 -9.92
C SER A 93 -7.18 7.37 -9.40
N ALA A 94 -8.30 8.07 -9.37
CA ALA A 94 -9.57 7.50 -8.88
C ALA A 94 -9.97 6.24 -9.65
N VAL A 95 -9.79 6.23 -10.98
CA VAL A 95 -10.08 5.06 -11.82
C VAL A 95 -9.20 3.87 -11.45
N ARG A 96 -7.90 4.10 -11.22
CA ARG A 96 -6.95 3.05 -10.82
C ARG A 96 -7.25 2.53 -9.42
N PHE A 97 -7.63 3.43 -8.52
CA PHE A 97 -8.05 3.08 -7.16
C PHE A 97 -9.24 2.14 -7.20
N TRP A 98 -10.35 2.53 -7.82
CA TRP A 98 -11.55 1.69 -7.90
C TRP A 98 -11.32 0.37 -8.65
N ALA A 99 -10.52 0.38 -9.72
CA ALA A 99 -10.16 -0.84 -10.44
C ALA A 99 -9.34 -1.80 -9.56
N ALA A 100 -8.43 -1.25 -8.75
CA ALA A 100 -7.59 -2.05 -7.89
C ALA A 100 -8.35 -2.57 -6.65
N GLU A 101 -9.26 -1.79 -6.08
CA GLU A 101 -10.21 -2.26 -5.05
C GLU A 101 -11.08 -3.42 -5.57
N ALA A 102 -11.65 -3.28 -6.77
CA ALA A 102 -12.42 -4.35 -7.39
C ALA A 102 -11.57 -5.61 -7.64
N ALA A 103 -10.32 -5.44 -8.10
CA ALA A 103 -9.40 -6.55 -8.32
C ALA A 103 -9.03 -7.25 -7.01
N VAL A 104 -8.76 -6.49 -5.95
CA VAL A 104 -8.47 -7.01 -4.60
C VAL A 104 -9.67 -7.81 -4.10
N ALA A 105 -10.87 -7.24 -4.07
CA ALA A 105 -12.07 -7.94 -3.62
C ALA A 105 -12.30 -9.27 -4.40
N LEU A 106 -12.04 -9.29 -5.70
CA LEU A 106 -12.13 -10.51 -6.50
C LEU A 106 -11.06 -11.55 -6.13
N VAL A 107 -9.81 -11.11 -5.93
CA VAL A 107 -8.70 -11.99 -5.52
C VAL A 107 -8.95 -12.56 -4.12
N GLU A 108 -9.39 -11.73 -3.18
CA GLU A 108 -9.73 -12.14 -1.82
C GLU A 108 -10.88 -13.17 -1.82
N ALA A 109 -11.95 -12.88 -2.55
CA ALA A 109 -13.06 -13.82 -2.74
C ALA A 109 -12.59 -15.14 -3.37
N ALA A 110 -11.68 -15.10 -4.35
CA ALA A 110 -11.11 -16.30 -4.97
C ALA A 110 -10.26 -17.12 -4.00
N VAL A 111 -9.38 -16.48 -3.22
CA VAL A 111 -8.56 -17.14 -2.20
C VAL A 111 -9.46 -17.80 -1.14
N LEU A 112 -10.48 -17.09 -0.66
CA LEU A 112 -11.47 -17.64 0.27
C LEU A 112 -12.25 -18.80 -0.35
N ALA A 113 -12.66 -18.68 -1.62
CA ALA A 113 -13.38 -19.74 -2.32
C ALA A 113 -12.54 -21.01 -2.47
N VAL A 114 -11.23 -20.88 -2.70
CA VAL A 114 -10.30 -22.02 -2.73
C VAL A 114 -10.13 -22.64 -1.34
N ALA A 115 -10.08 -21.82 -0.29
CA ALA A 115 -9.83 -22.26 1.09
C ALA A 115 -11.06 -22.86 1.78
N ILE A 116 -12.26 -22.32 1.54
CA ILE A 116 -13.52 -22.71 2.20
C ILE A 116 -14.33 -23.66 1.31
N ARG A 117 -14.22 -23.52 -0.02
CA ARG A 117 -14.90 -24.36 -1.04
C ARG A 117 -16.43 -24.45 -0.88
N ARG A 118 -17.05 -23.45 -0.25
CA ARG A 118 -18.50 -23.35 -0.05
C ARG A 118 -18.97 -21.93 -0.32
N ASP A 119 -20.19 -21.82 -0.83
CA ASP A 119 -20.97 -20.58 -1.03
C ASP A 119 -20.14 -19.38 -1.57
N ARG A 120 -19.78 -19.46 -2.85
CA ARG A 120 -18.94 -18.45 -3.53
C ARG A 120 -19.58 -17.05 -3.53
N LEU A 121 -20.91 -16.98 -3.58
CA LEU A 121 -21.61 -15.70 -3.58
C LEU A 121 -21.49 -15.02 -2.22
N LEU A 122 -21.70 -15.77 -1.14
CA LEU A 122 -21.50 -15.25 0.21
C LEU A 122 -20.05 -14.79 0.43
N LEU A 123 -19.06 -15.57 -0.04
CA LEU A 123 -17.64 -15.17 0.06
C LEU A 123 -17.32 -13.89 -0.71
N LEU A 124 -17.92 -13.71 -1.89
CA LEU A 124 -17.81 -12.47 -2.66
C LEU A 124 -18.43 -11.29 -1.90
N VAL A 125 -19.64 -11.47 -1.35
CA VAL A 125 -20.33 -10.41 -0.57
C VAL A 125 -19.52 -10.03 0.67
N VAL A 126 -18.98 -11.02 1.39
CA VAL A 126 -18.14 -10.77 2.57
C VAL A 126 -16.88 -10.01 2.19
N SER A 127 -16.22 -10.40 1.10
CA SER A 127 -14.99 -9.72 0.65
C SER A 127 -15.25 -8.29 0.18
N VAL A 128 -16.26 -8.07 -0.67
CA VAL A 128 -16.65 -6.73 -1.11
C VAL A 128 -17.07 -5.86 0.08
N GLY A 129 -17.82 -6.43 1.02
CA GLY A 129 -18.27 -5.71 2.23
C GLY A 129 -17.11 -5.31 3.14
N ALA A 130 -16.18 -6.23 3.41
CA ALA A 130 -15.01 -5.95 4.24
C ALA A 130 -14.13 -4.85 3.62
N ASN A 131 -13.86 -4.96 2.32
CA ASN A 131 -13.07 -4.01 1.57
C ASN A 131 -13.75 -2.61 1.53
N ALA A 132 -15.06 -2.54 1.28
CA ALA A 132 -15.80 -1.28 1.32
C ALA A 132 -15.77 -0.60 2.71
N CYS A 133 -15.89 -1.39 3.79
CA CYS A 133 -15.78 -0.87 5.16
C CYS A 133 -14.36 -0.35 5.47
N SER A 134 -13.33 -1.01 4.94
CA SER A 134 -11.93 -0.60 5.06
C SER A 134 -11.69 0.74 4.36
N VAL A 135 -12.16 0.90 3.12
CA VAL A 135 -12.10 2.16 2.37
C VAL A 135 -12.86 3.27 3.11
N LEU A 136 -14.08 3.01 3.56
CA LEU A 136 -14.87 4.00 4.31
C LEU A 136 -14.15 4.44 5.59
N THR A 137 -13.54 3.51 6.31
CA THR A 137 -12.78 3.81 7.52
C THR A 137 -11.56 4.67 7.20
N GLY A 138 -10.83 4.34 6.12
CA GLY A 138 -9.73 5.18 5.62
C GLY A 138 -10.18 6.60 5.29
N LEU A 139 -11.31 6.75 4.59
CA LEU A 139 -11.87 8.07 4.22
C LEU A 139 -12.36 8.88 5.43
N LEU A 140 -12.80 8.22 6.51
CA LEU A 140 -13.26 8.91 7.73
C LEU A 140 -12.10 9.37 8.63
N LEU A 141 -10.93 8.74 8.52
CA LEU A 141 -9.76 9.03 9.36
C LEU A 141 -8.70 9.91 8.67
N LEU A 142 -8.84 10.15 7.36
CA LEU A 142 -7.97 11.01 6.53
C LEU A 142 -8.64 12.35 6.22
#